data_AF-A0A7V8E8Z4-F1
#
_entry.id   AF-A0A7V8E8Z4-F1
#
_cell.length_a   1.000
_cell.length_b   1.000
_cell.length_c   1.000
_cell.angle_alpha   90.00
_cell.angle_beta   90.00
_cell.angle_gamma   90.00
#
_symmetry.space_group_name_H-M   'P 1'
#
loop_
_entity.id
_entity.type
_entity.pdbx_description
1 polymer ?
#
loop_
_entity_poly.entity_id
_entity_poly.type
_entity_poly.pdbx_seq_one_letter_code
_entity_poly.pdbx_strand_id
1 'polypeptide(L)' 'MPVLSRGVTLRSFLAGRTLKEVSNGRSLLFDAPREGLVVRPMEERQVPGFGRLVVKQRSPEYLAGTER' A
#
# COMPACT_ATOMS: atom_id res chain seq x y z
N MET A 1 -7.99 -8.27 2.49
CA MET A 1 -6.72 -7.63 2.08
C MET A 1 -5.57 -8.40 2.70
N PRO A 2 -4.72 -9.05 1.91
CA PRO A 2 -3.59 -9.82 2.42
C PRO A 2 -2.56 -8.89 3.07
N VAL A 3 -1.91 -9.34 4.15
CA VAL A 3 -0.90 -8.58 4.88
C VAL A 3 0.47 -8.91 4.31
N LEU A 4 1.17 -7.90 3.78
CA LEU A 4 2.50 -8.07 3.19
C LEU A 4 3.63 -8.03 4.22
N SER A 5 3.42 -7.32 5.33
CA SER A 5 4.38 -7.22 6.42
C SER A 5 3.68 -6.80 7.71
N ARG A 6 4.22 -7.23 8.85
CA ARG A 6 3.70 -6.94 10.19
C ARG A 6 4.88 -6.69 11.14
N GLY A 7 4.74 -5.74 12.06
CA GLY A 7 5.77 -5.46 13.06
C GLY A 7 7.04 -4.79 12.49
N VAL A 8 6.95 -4.20 11.30
CA VAL A 8 8.03 -3.42 10.69
C VAL A 8 7.68 -1.93 10.70
N THR A 9 8.70 -1.08 10.70
CA THR A 9 8.49 0.35 10.46
C THR A 9 8.23 0.62 8.98
N LEU A 10 7.51 1.69 8.66
CA LEU A 10 7.31 2.08 7.27
C LEU A 10 8.66 2.34 6.56
N ARG A 11 9.62 2.97 7.25
CA ARG A 11 10.96 3.23 6.72
C ARG A 11 11.69 1.94 6.33
N SER A 12 11.70 0.93 7.21
CA SER A 12 12.34 -0.35 6.94
C SER A 12 11.64 -1.12 5.82
N PHE A 13 10.31 -1.06 5.74
CA PHE A 13 9.54 -1.66 4.64
C PHE A 13 9.87 -1.02 3.29
N LEU A 14 9.96 0.32 3.25
CA LEU A 14 10.26 1.07 2.04
C LEU A 14 11.68 0.84 1.53
N ALA A 15 12.66 0.70 2.44
CA ALA A 15 14.06 0.39 2.10
C ALA A 15 14.63 1.35 1.03
N GLY A 16 14.41 2.65 1.18
CA GLY A 16 14.87 3.69 0.25
C GLY A 16 13.94 3.95 -0.95
N ARG A 17 12.90 3.13 -1.16
CA ARG A 17 11.91 3.32 -2.22
C ARG A 17 10.74 4.18 -1.77
N THR A 18 10.02 4.75 -2.72
CA THR A 18 8.78 5.48 -2.51
C THR A 18 7.58 4.55 -2.39
N LEU A 19 6.49 5.03 -1.78
CA LEU A 19 5.21 4.31 -1.75
C LEU A 19 4.69 3.97 -3.16
N LYS A 20 4.92 4.86 -4.13
CA LYS A 20 4.53 4.66 -5.53
C LYS A 20 5.25 3.46 -6.13
N GLU A 21 6.57 3.36 -5.96
CA GLU A 21 7.36 2.24 -6.47
C GLU A 21 6.98 0.93 -5.79
N VAL A 22 6.85 0.91 -4.46
CA VAL A 22 6.47 -0.33 -3.76
C VAL A 22 5.02 -0.72 -4.02
N SER A 23 4.16 0.17 -4.51
CA SER A 23 2.76 -0.17 -4.80
C SER A 23 2.58 -1.13 -5.97
N ASN A 24 3.50 -1.14 -6.93
CA ASN A 24 3.54 -2.09 -8.04
C ASN A 24 3.78 -3.53 -7.57
N GLY A 25 3.46 -4.51 -8.42
CA GLY A 25 3.68 -5.93 -8.17
C GLY A 25 2.44 -6.80 -8.34
N ARG A 26 2.59 -8.10 -8.16
CA ARG A 26 1.49 -9.07 -8.32
C ARG A 26 0.58 -9.11 -7.09
N SER A 27 -0.69 -9.39 -7.33
CA SER A 27 -1.65 -9.74 -6.29
C SER A 27 -1.26 -11.06 -5.64
N LEU A 28 -1.51 -11.20 -4.33
CA LEU A 28 -1.36 -12.47 -3.62
C LEU A 28 -2.56 -13.40 -3.78
N LEU A 29 -3.68 -12.89 -4.28
CA LEU A 29 -4.95 -13.63 -4.39
C LEU A 29 -5.30 -14.00 -5.83
N PHE A 30 -4.74 -13.31 -6.81
CA PHE A 30 -5.08 -13.44 -8.22
C PHE A 30 -3.82 -13.37 -9.07
N ASP A 31 -3.86 -14.01 -10.23
CA ASP A 31 -2.76 -13.98 -11.19
C ASP A 31 -2.76 -12.69 -12.03
N ALA A 32 -2.69 -11.54 -11.35
CA ALA A 32 -2.80 -10.21 -11.97
C ALA A 32 -1.98 -9.16 -11.17
N PRO A 33 -1.68 -7.98 -11.77
CA PRO A 33 -1.13 -6.85 -11.02
C PRO A 33 -2.06 -6.47 -9.85
N ARG A 34 -1.48 -6.14 -8.70
CA ARG A 34 -2.27 -5.65 -7.56
C ARG A 34 -2.68 -4.21 -7.77
N GLU A 35 -3.87 -3.84 -7.29
CA GLU A 35 -4.35 -2.47 -7.36
C GLU A 35 -3.41 -1.47 -6.67
N GLY A 36 -2.73 -1.90 -5.61
CA GLY A 36 -1.75 -1.09 -4.90
C GLY A 36 -1.52 -1.58 -3.47
N LEU A 37 -1.28 -0.62 -2.57
CA LEU A 37 -0.99 -0.87 -1.16
C LEU A 37 -1.86 -0.02 -0.23
N VAL A 38 -2.15 -0.61 0.92
CA VAL A 38 -2.74 0.11 2.06
C VAL A 38 -1.76 0.02 3.22
N VAL A 39 -1.33 1.18 3.72
CA VAL A 39 -0.51 1.30 4.92
C VAL A 39 -1.38 1.82 6.04
N ARG A 40 -1.39 1.10 7.16
CA ARG A 40 -2.07 1.49 8.39
C ARG A 40 -1.15 1.25 9.59
N PRO A 41 -1.26 2.05 10.66
CA PRO A 41 -0.54 1.79 11.89
C PRO A 41 -0.95 0.44 12.49
N MET A 42 -0.04 -0.14 13.27
CA MET A 42 -0.28 -1.42 13.97
C MET A 42 -1.41 -1.31 14.98
N GLU A 43 -1.50 -0.17 15.65
CA GLU A 43 -2.61 0.24 16.50
C GLU A 43 -3.42 1.30 15.77
N GLU A 44 -4.74 1.12 15.69
CA GLU A 44 -5.61 2.09 15.04
C GLU A 44 -5.55 3.43 15.79
N ARG A 45 -5.42 4.51 15.02
CA ARG A 45 -5.34 5.87 15.57
C ARG A 45 -6.22 6.82 14.79
N GLN A 46 -7.00 7.59 15.54
CA GLN A 46 -7.71 8.77 15.05
C GLN A 46 -6.86 10.01 15.33
N VAL A 47 -6.60 10.80 14.30
CA VAL A 47 -5.84 12.04 14.40
C VAL A 47 -6.83 13.21 14.29
N PRO A 48 -6.90 14.12 15.29
CA PRO A 48 -7.76 15.31 15.21
C PRO A 48 -7.51 16.10 13.92
N GLY A 49 -8.58 16.44 13.21
CA GLY A 49 -8.52 17.19 11.93
C GLY A 49 -8.18 16.35 10.68
N PHE A 50 -7.65 15.14 10.81
CA PHE A 50 -7.36 14.24 9.67
C PHE A 50 -8.29 13.01 9.65
N GLY A 51 -8.74 12.57 10.82
CA GLY A 51 -9.52 11.36 10.98
C GLY A 51 -8.62 10.12 11.11
N ARG A 52 -9.03 8.99 10.53
CA ARG A 52 -8.30 7.73 10.66
C ARG A 52 -6.98 7.79 9.90
N LEU A 53 -5.87 7.47 10.56
CA LEU A 53 -4.57 7.41 9.92
C LEU A 53 -4.45 6.18 9.01
N VAL A 54 -4.65 6.37 7.71
CA VAL A 54 -4.49 5.34 6.69
C VAL A 54 -4.00 5.97 5.38
N VAL A 55 -3.08 5.30 4.70
CA VAL A 55 -2.60 5.71 3.37
C VAL A 55 -2.92 4.62 2.37
N LYS A 56 -3.55 5.01 1.26
CA LYS A 56 -3.77 4.13 0.11
C LYS A 56 -2.99 4.67 -1.08
N GLN A 57 -2.16 3.84 -1.67
CA GLN A 57 -1.43 4.16 -2.89
C GLN A 57 -1.83 3.16 -3.97
N ARG A 58 -2.44 3.65 -5.06
CA ARG A 58 -2.71 2.83 -6.25
C ARG A 58 -1.44 2.65 -7.06
N SER A 59 -1.24 1.45 -7.59
CA SER A 59 -0.13 1.06 -8.45
C SER A 59 -0.24 1.76 -9.81
N PRO A 60 0.80 2.47 -10.25
CA PRO A 60 0.86 2.96 -11.63
C PRO A 60 0.71 1.87 -12.69
N GLU A 61 1.29 0.68 -12.46
CA GLU A 61 1.19 -0.47 -13.36
C GLU A 61 -0.26 -0.94 -13.51
N TYR A 62 -0.99 -1.08 -12.40
CA TYR A 62 -2.41 -1.41 -12.42
C TYR A 62 -3.23 -0.35 -13.16
N LEU A 63 -2.96 0.93 -12.87
CA LEU A 63 -3.68 2.06 -13.48
C LEU A 63 -3.51 2.09 -15.00
N ALA A 64 -2.29 1.90 -15.49
CA ALA A 64 -2.00 1.89 -16.93
C ALA A 64 -2.76 0.77 -17.68
N GLY A 65 -3.07 -0.34 -17.01
CA GLY A 65 -3.86 -1.44 -17.58
C GLY A 65 -5.38 -1.21 -17.54
N THR A 66 -5.86 -0.29 -16.71
CA THR A 66 -7.29 0.01 -16.54
C THR A 66 -7.81 1.17 -17.40
N GLU A 67 -6.94 1.93 -18.08
CA GLU A 67 -7.33 3.03 -18.98
C GLU A 67 -7.63 2.58 -20.44
N ARG A 68 -8.24 1.41 -20.63
CA ARG A 68 -8.71 0.92 -21.94
C ARG A 68 -10.23 0.78 -22.01
#